data_AF-A0A1V5WDN6-F1
#
_entry.id   AF-A0A1V5WDN6-F1
#
_cell.length_a   1.000
_cell.length_b   1.000
_cell.length_c   1.000
_cell.angle_alpha   90.00
_cell.angle_beta   90.00
_cell.angle_gamma   90.00
#
_symmetry.space_group_name_H-M   'P 1'
#
loop_
_entity.id
_entity.type
_entity.pdbx_description
1 polymer ?
#
loop_
_entity_poly.entity_id
_entity_poly.type
_entity_poly.pdbx_seq_one_letter_code
_entity_poly.pdbx_strand_id
1 'polypeptide(L)'
;MSQLGTGCEEVTTKPLVGIVGPCSAGKSVLARRLRAAGYEVREIRQEHSVTPTMWQRLTHPDVLIYLDVSMDVAAQREGLAAPSAWWVEEREFRLAHARQHCDFYLDTSALAPQEIFILVHEFLQSWERRPTGGTESENGTLGHSLL
;
A
#
# COMPACT_ATOMS: atom_id res chain seq x y z
N MET A 1 32.72 16.56 -36.22
CA MET A 1 32.34 15.13 -36.14
C MET A 1 32.52 14.67 -34.71
N SER A 2 31.55 13.89 -34.24
CA SER A 2 31.53 13.15 -32.97
C SER A 2 31.01 13.90 -31.74
N GLN A 3 29.75 13.57 -31.46
CA GLN A 3 28.99 13.76 -30.23
C GLN A 3 29.68 13.07 -29.04
N LEU A 4 29.58 13.65 -27.85
CA LEU A 4 29.46 12.87 -26.62
C LEU A 4 28.21 13.35 -25.89
N GLY A 5 27.23 12.46 -25.84
CA GLY A 5 25.88 12.71 -25.38
C GLY A 5 25.81 12.99 -23.89
N THR A 6 24.99 13.98 -23.56
CA THR A 6 24.45 14.21 -22.22
C THR A 6 23.70 12.94 -21.80
N GLY A 7 24.26 12.19 -20.85
CA GLY A 7 23.56 11.07 -20.23
C GLY A 7 22.32 11.59 -19.51
N CYS A 8 21.14 11.20 -19.97
CA CYS A 8 19.93 11.30 -19.17
C CYS A 8 20.09 10.30 -18.02
N GLU A 9 20.30 10.79 -16.81
CA GLU A 9 20.28 9.96 -15.61
C GLU A 9 18.87 9.38 -15.45
N GLU A 10 18.74 8.05 -15.51
CA GLU A 10 17.47 7.38 -15.22
C GLU A 10 17.07 7.70 -13.77
N VAL A 11 16.06 8.55 -13.60
CA VAL A 11 15.49 8.83 -12.30
C VAL A 11 14.68 7.61 -11.87
N THR A 12 15.33 6.65 -11.20
CA THR A 12 14.62 5.52 -10.57
C THR A 12 13.91 6.03 -9.32
N THR A 13 12.64 6.41 -9.45
CA THR A 13 11.81 6.73 -8.29
C THR A 13 11.58 5.48 -7.46
N LYS A 14 11.94 5.53 -6.18
CA LYS A 14 11.66 4.45 -5.23
C LYS A 14 10.15 4.20 -5.18
N PRO A 15 9.69 2.94 -5.07
CA PRO A 15 8.27 2.65 -4.98
C PRO A 15 7.67 3.27 -3.72
N LEU A 16 6.51 3.91 -3.88
CA LEU A 16 5.71 4.44 -2.79
C LEU A 16 4.95 3.30 -2.09
N VAL A 17 5.30 3.05 -0.83
CA VAL A 17 4.65 2.05 0.01
C VAL A 17 3.47 2.67 0.76
N GLY A 18 2.26 2.19 0.50
CA GLY A 18 1.05 2.52 1.26
C GLY A 18 0.79 1.50 2.36
N ILE A 19 0.56 1.93 3.60
CA ILE A 19 0.20 1.05 4.73
C ILE A 19 -1.20 1.40 5.20
N VAL A 20 -2.10 0.42 5.24
CA VAL A 20 -3.52 0.56 5.58
C VAL A 20 -3.96 -0.55 6.53
N GLY A 21 -5.04 -0.34 7.29
CA GLY A 21 -5.58 -1.32 8.23
C GLY A 21 -6.19 -0.69 9.49
N PRO A 22 -6.76 -1.49 10.42
CA PRO A 22 -7.38 -0.98 11.64
C PRO A 22 -6.42 -0.19 12.54
N CYS A 23 -6.98 0.62 13.44
CA CYS A 23 -6.23 1.13 14.59
C CYS A 23 -5.58 -0.04 15.37
N SER A 24 -4.45 0.22 16.02
CA SER A 24 -3.68 -0.80 16.75
C SER A 24 -3.05 -1.94 15.93
N ALA A 25 -3.16 -1.96 14.60
CA ALA A 25 -2.47 -2.93 13.74
C ALA A 25 -0.95 -2.68 13.58
N GLY A 26 -0.38 -1.63 14.20
CA GLY A 26 1.05 -1.36 14.18
C GLY A 26 1.55 -0.52 12.98
N LYS A 27 0.65 0.09 12.21
CA LYS A 27 0.95 0.88 11.00
C LYS A 27 2.02 1.94 11.20
N SER A 28 1.88 2.80 12.22
CA SER A 28 2.82 3.91 12.45
C SER A 28 4.21 3.41 12.86
N VAL A 29 4.28 2.28 13.57
CA VAL A 29 5.55 1.65 13.97
C VAL A 29 6.25 1.05 12.75
N LEU A 30 5.52 0.32 11.90
CA LEU A 30 6.04 -0.22 10.65
C LEU A 30 6.52 0.92 9.73
N ALA A 31 5.70 1.96 9.56
CA ALA A 31 6.01 3.11 8.70
C ALA A 31 7.32 3.79 9.14
N ARG A 32 7.53 3.98 10.44
CA ARG A 32 8.79 4.54 10.98
C ARG A 32 9.99 3.66 10.65
N ARG A 33 9.87 2.34 10.83
CA ARG A 33 10.97 1.39 10.58
C ARG A 33 11.32 1.28 9.10
N LEU A 34 10.32 1.23 8.22
CA LEU A 34 10.54 1.22 6.76
C LEU A 34 11.16 2.53 6.27
N ARG A 35 10.75 3.69 6.79
CA ARG A 35 11.41 4.97 6.47
C ARG A 35 12.88 4.97 6.91
N ALA A 36 13.17 4.44 8.10
CA ALA A 36 14.56 4.29 8.57
C ALA A 36 15.39 3.32 7.69
N ALA A 37 14.74 2.34 7.06
CA ALA A 37 15.34 1.45 6.06
C ALA A 37 15.42 2.06 4.64
N GLY A 38 14.96 3.31 4.44
CA GLY A 38 15.11 4.06 3.19
C GLY A 38 13.95 3.92 2.20
N TYR A 39 12.80 3.37 2.61
CA TYR A 39 11.59 3.33 1.79
C TYR A 39 10.81 4.65 1.83
N GLU A 40 10.11 4.96 0.75
CA GLU A 40 9.10 6.00 0.73
C GLU A 40 7.77 5.42 1.23
N VAL A 41 7.20 5.96 2.30
CA VAL A 41 6.07 5.33 3.00
C VAL A 41 4.97 6.33 3.39
N ARG A 42 3.72 5.98 3.08
CA ARG A 42 2.51 6.68 3.50
C ARG A 42 1.63 5.78 4.36
N GLU A 43 1.30 6.28 5.54
CA GLU A 43 0.29 5.66 6.39
C GLU A 43 -1.09 6.19 5.99
N ILE A 44 -1.97 5.28 5.59
CA ILE A 44 -3.28 5.60 5.05
C ILE A 44 -4.32 5.33 6.14
N ARG A 45 -4.90 6.41 6.66
CA ARG A 45 -5.94 6.38 7.71
C ARG A 45 -7.34 6.12 7.13
N GLN A 46 -7.45 5.05 6.33
CA GLN A 46 -8.67 4.64 5.63
C GLN A 46 -9.80 4.28 6.61
N GLU A 47 -9.46 3.79 7.80
CA GLU A 47 -10.38 3.42 8.86
C GLU A 47 -11.27 4.58 9.35
N HIS A 48 -10.82 5.82 9.15
CA HIS A 48 -11.56 7.04 9.49
C HIS A 48 -12.29 7.67 8.30
N SER A 49 -12.34 6.98 7.16
CA SER A 49 -12.97 7.47 5.94
C SER A 49 -14.17 6.62 5.54
N VAL A 50 -15.21 7.28 5.06
CA VAL A 50 -16.41 6.63 4.49
C VAL A 50 -16.22 6.24 3.02
N THR A 51 -15.14 6.68 2.37
CA THR A 51 -14.84 6.38 0.96
C THR A 51 -13.90 5.17 0.86
N PRO A 52 -14.36 3.97 0.46
CA PRO A 52 -13.54 2.75 0.52
C PRO A 52 -12.30 2.76 -0.40
N THR A 53 -12.32 3.61 -1.44
CA THR A 53 -11.24 3.76 -2.42
C THR A 53 -10.31 4.94 -2.14
N MET A 54 -10.38 5.54 -0.94
CA MET A 54 -9.57 6.72 -0.58
C MET A 54 -8.07 6.44 -0.71
N TRP A 55 -7.60 5.26 -0.31
CA TRP A 55 -6.20 4.85 -0.45
C TRP A 55 -5.70 4.98 -1.91
N GLN A 56 -6.52 4.55 -2.86
CA GLN A 56 -6.19 4.56 -4.29
C GLN A 56 -6.22 5.97 -4.85
N ARG A 57 -7.19 6.79 -4.44
CA ARG A 57 -7.41 8.13 -5.01
C ARG A 57 -6.47 9.20 -4.45
N LEU A 58 -6.12 9.12 -3.17
CA LEU A 58 -5.33 10.17 -2.50
C LEU A 58 -3.86 9.82 -2.36
N THR A 59 -3.54 8.53 -2.20
CA THR A 59 -2.15 8.09 -2.04
C THR A 59 -1.62 7.42 -3.29
N HIS A 60 -2.45 6.61 -3.96
CA HIS A 60 -2.08 5.86 -5.17
C HIS A 60 -0.70 5.17 -5.04
N PRO A 61 -0.50 4.32 -4.02
CA PRO A 61 0.80 3.71 -3.77
C PRO A 61 1.17 2.74 -4.89
N ASP A 62 2.47 2.59 -5.14
CA ASP A 62 3.01 1.53 -6.00
C ASP A 62 2.73 0.14 -5.41
N VAL A 63 2.81 0.03 -4.07
CA VAL A 63 2.58 -1.20 -3.32
C VAL A 63 1.73 -0.92 -2.08
N LEU A 64 0.65 -1.68 -1.90
CA LEU A 64 -0.29 -1.53 -0.79
C LEU A 64 -0.14 -2.69 0.20
N ILE A 65 0.24 -2.37 1.44
CA ILE A 65 0.34 -3.29 2.56
C ILE A 65 -0.87 -3.11 3.47
N TYR A 66 -1.60 -4.19 3.70
CA TYR A 66 -2.67 -4.25 4.68
C TYR A 66 -2.19 -4.93 5.96
N LEU A 67 -2.19 -4.20 7.07
CA LEU A 67 -1.98 -4.77 8.40
C LEU A 67 -3.32 -5.00 9.08
N ASP A 68 -3.56 -6.22 9.53
CA ASP A 68 -4.73 -6.56 10.32
C ASP A 68 -4.35 -6.82 11.78
N VAL A 69 -5.38 -6.85 12.63
CA VAL A 69 -5.28 -7.26 14.02
C VAL A 69 -6.66 -7.75 14.45
N SER A 70 -6.69 -8.85 15.20
CA SER A 70 -7.91 -9.33 15.83
C SER A 70 -8.49 -8.26 16.77
N MET A 71 -9.82 -8.21 16.85
CA MET A 71 -10.51 -7.20 17.65
C MET A 71 -10.13 -7.28 19.14
N ASP A 72 -9.95 -8.49 19.69
CA ASP A 72 -9.56 -8.67 21.09
C ASP A 72 -8.14 -8.14 21.36
N VAL A 73 -7.18 -8.43 20.47
CA VAL A 73 -5.83 -7.90 20.60
C VAL A 73 -5.81 -6.38 20.39
N ALA A 74 -6.63 -5.84 19.49
CA ALA A 74 -6.77 -4.40 19.33
C ALA A 74 -7.31 -3.75 20.62
N ALA A 75 -8.37 -4.30 21.21
CA ALA A 75 -8.92 -3.83 22.50
C ALA A 75 -7.86 -3.86 23.59
N GLN A 76 -7.13 -4.97 23.71
CA GLN A 76 -6.06 -5.11 24.68
C GLN A 76 -4.96 -4.05 24.50
N ARG A 77 -4.53 -3.79 23.26
CA ARG A 77 -3.50 -2.78 22.94
C ARG A 77 -3.96 -1.35 23.26
N GLU A 78 -5.24 -1.06 23.08
CA GLU A 78 -5.87 0.23 23.42
C GLU A 78 -6.23 0.34 24.92
N GLY A 79 -6.02 -0.72 25.72
CA GLY A 79 -6.37 -0.75 27.15
C GLY A 79 -7.87 -0.84 27.43
N LEU A 80 -8.65 -1.36 26.47
CA LEU A 80 -10.09 -1.51 26.55
C LEU A 80 -10.49 -2.88 27.12
N ALA A 81 -11.59 -2.92 27.87
CA ALA A 81 -12.10 -4.17 28.45
C ALA A 81 -12.73 -5.12 27.42
N ALA A 82 -13.21 -4.58 26.29
CA ALA A 82 -13.80 -5.34 25.21
C ALA A 82 -13.68 -4.56 23.88
N PRO A 83 -13.74 -5.24 22.73
CA PRO A 83 -13.84 -4.61 21.42
C PRO A 83 -15.05 -3.68 21.29
N SER A 84 -14.89 -2.62 20.50
CA SER A 84 -16.01 -1.74 20.18
C SER A 84 -16.83 -2.26 19.00
N ALA A 85 -18.16 -2.14 19.06
CA ALA A 85 -19.06 -2.65 18.02
C ALA A 85 -18.82 -2.02 16.63
N TRP A 86 -18.37 -0.76 16.57
CA TRP A 86 -18.09 -0.09 15.30
C TRP A 86 -16.86 -0.65 14.56
N TRP A 87 -16.02 -1.44 15.22
CA TRP A 87 -14.87 -2.11 14.60
C TRP A 87 -15.26 -3.19 13.59
N VAL A 88 -16.48 -3.72 13.69
CA VAL A 88 -17.03 -4.62 12.67
C VAL A 88 -17.31 -3.83 11.39
N GLU A 89 -18.04 -2.72 11.49
CA GLU A 89 -18.32 -1.83 10.34
C GLU A 89 -17.03 -1.31 9.70
N GLU A 90 -16.06 -0.89 10.51
CA GLU A 90 -14.73 -0.46 10.05
C GLU A 90 -14.08 -1.50 9.12
N ARG A 91 -14.07 -2.77 9.54
CA ARG A 91 -13.45 -3.87 8.79
C ARG A 91 -14.25 -4.29 7.58
N GLU A 92 -15.57 -4.43 7.73
CA GLU A 92 -16.45 -4.95 6.68
C GLU A 92 -16.73 -3.94 5.57
N PHE A 93 -16.70 -2.65 5.88
CA PHE A 93 -17.03 -1.61 4.91
C PHE A 93 -15.83 -0.73 4.54
N ARG A 94 -15.21 -0.09 5.54
CA ARG A 94 -14.21 0.96 5.27
C ARG A 94 -12.88 0.40 4.78
N LEU A 95 -12.47 -0.71 5.38
CA LEU A 95 -11.19 -1.36 5.09
C LEU A 95 -11.31 -2.50 4.07
N ALA A 96 -12.52 -2.96 3.75
CA ALA A 96 -12.72 -4.12 2.89
C ALA A 96 -12.09 -3.96 1.50
N HIS A 97 -12.25 -2.80 0.87
CA HIS A 97 -11.65 -2.55 -0.45
C HIS A 97 -10.12 -2.57 -0.38
N ALA A 98 -9.52 -1.90 0.61
CA ALA A 98 -8.07 -1.96 0.81
C ALA A 98 -7.55 -3.38 1.05
N ARG A 99 -8.27 -4.18 1.84
CA ARG A 99 -7.92 -5.59 2.13
C ARG A 99 -8.02 -6.47 0.90
N GLN A 100 -9.00 -6.24 0.02
CA GLN A 100 -9.18 -7.01 -1.21
C GLN A 100 -8.14 -6.69 -2.27
N HIS A 101 -7.58 -5.48 -2.25
CA HIS A 101 -6.69 -4.97 -3.28
C HIS A 101 -5.22 -4.82 -2.84
N CYS A 102 -4.88 -5.17 -1.60
CA CYS A 102 -3.50 -5.09 -1.13
C CYS A 102 -2.60 -6.10 -1.83
N ASP A 103 -1.34 -5.73 -2.02
CA ASP A 103 -0.29 -6.62 -2.51
C ASP A 103 0.21 -7.56 -1.41
N PHE A 104 0.13 -7.13 -0.16
CA PHE A 104 0.52 -7.93 1.00
C PHE A 104 -0.43 -7.73 2.17
N TYR A 105 -0.93 -8.84 2.72
CA TYR A 105 -1.75 -8.88 3.92
C TYR A 105 -0.96 -9.52 5.07
N LEU A 106 -1.02 -8.92 6.25
CA LEU A 106 -0.38 -9.47 7.45
C LEU A 106 -1.25 -9.30 8.69
N ASP A 107 -1.62 -10.40 9.34
CA ASP A 107 -2.21 -10.38 10.68
C ASP A 107 -1.11 -10.17 11.74
N THR A 108 -1.23 -9.09 12.50
CA THR A 108 -0.24 -8.67 13.51
C THR A 108 -0.57 -9.12 14.92
N SER A 109 -1.65 -9.89 15.11
CA SER A 109 -2.20 -10.25 16.43
C SER A 109 -1.16 -10.90 17.35
N ALA A 110 -0.35 -11.81 16.81
CA ALA A 110 0.65 -12.57 17.56
C ALA A 110 2.10 -12.11 17.31
N LEU A 111 2.30 -11.00 16.61
CA LEU A 111 3.62 -10.57 16.15
C LEU A 111 4.14 -9.38 16.94
N ALA A 112 5.41 -9.44 17.30
CA ALA A 112 6.15 -8.30 17.81
C ALA A 112 6.48 -7.31 16.68
N PRO A 113 6.70 -6.02 16.97
CA PRO A 113 7.01 -5.02 15.96
C PRO A 113 8.24 -5.33 15.09
N GLN A 114 9.20 -6.11 15.59
CA GLN A 114 10.37 -6.55 14.82
C GLN A 114 10.00 -7.60 13.78
N GLU A 115 9.16 -8.57 14.14
CA GLU A 115 8.70 -9.63 13.24
C GLU A 115 7.85 -9.05 12.11
N ILE A 116 6.95 -8.12 12.44
CA ILE A 116 6.14 -7.38 11.44
C ILE A 116 7.06 -6.69 10.42
N PHE A 117 8.11 -6.01 10.91
CA PHE A 117 9.06 -5.34 10.02
C PHE A 117 9.82 -6.33 9.13
N ILE A 118 10.32 -7.43 9.67
CA ILE A 118 11.07 -8.44 8.91
C ILE A 118 10.22 -8.99 7.78
N LEU A 119 9.00 -9.47 8.09
CA LEU A 119 8.10 -10.08 7.10
C LEU A 119 7.75 -9.11 5.97
N VAL A 120 7.44 -7.86 6.32
CA VAL A 120 7.13 -6.82 5.33
C VAL A 120 8.36 -6.45 4.51
N HIS A 121 9.52 -6.34 5.15
CA HIS A 121 10.76 -5.99 4.46
C HIS A 121 11.18 -7.08 3.46
N GLU A 122 11.09 -8.34 3.85
CA GLU A 122 11.34 -9.49 2.97
C GLU A 122 10.39 -9.48 1.77
N PHE A 123 9.09 -9.26 1.99
CA PHE A 123 8.13 -9.09 0.90
C PHE A 123 8.55 -7.96 -0.04
N LEU A 124 8.85 -6.77 0.49
CA LEU A 124 9.25 -5.61 -0.32
C LEU A 124 10.55 -5.82 -1.11
N GLN A 125 11.47 -6.65 -0.63
CA GLN A 125 12.69 -7.02 -1.35
C GLN A 125 12.42 -7.94 -2.54
N SER A 126 11.38 -8.77 -2.45
CA SER A 126 10.91 -9.63 -3.55
C SER A 126 9.89 -8.98 -4.47
N TRP A 127 9.39 -7.79 -4.12
CA TRP A 127 8.31 -7.14 -4.85
C TRP A 127 8.82 -6.53 -6.15
N GLU A 128 8.19 -6.92 -7.25
CA GLU A 128 8.42 -6.34 -8.57
C GLU A 128 7.27 -5.38 -8.91
N ARG A 129 7.61 -4.21 -9.44
CA ARG A 129 6.60 -3.25 -9.91
C ARG A 129 5.80 -3.89 -11.04
N ARG A 130 4.50 -4.08 -10.84
CA ARG A 130 3.60 -4.45 -11.94
C ARG A 130 3.67 -3.34 -13.00
N PRO A 131 3.85 -3.67 -14.30
CA PRO A 131 3.72 -2.67 -15.35
C PRO A 131 2.33 -2.05 -15.22
N THR A 132 2.26 -0.75 -14.92
CA THR A 132 1.00 -0.02 -15.02
C THR A 132 0.62 -0.06 -16.49
N GLY A 133 -0.40 -0.85 -16.84
CA GLY A 133 -0.86 -1.00 -18.21
C GLY A 133 -1.09 0.37 -18.83
N GLY A 134 -0.19 0.79 -19.72
CA GLY A 134 -0.40 1.92 -20.58
C GLY A 134 -1.57 1.58 -21.48
N THR A 135 -2.64 2.37 -21.41
CA THR A 135 -3.61 2.44 -22.49
C THR A 135 -2.92 3.05 -23.71
N GLU A 136 -2.19 2.23 -24.46
CA GLU A 136 -1.91 2.48 -25.87
C GLU A 136 -3.13 2.04 -26.68
N SER A 137 -4.00 2.99 -26.97
CA SER A 137 -4.93 2.90 -28.10
C SER A 137 -4.86 4.20 -28.89
N GLU A 138 -3.68 4.52 -29.40
CA GLU A 138 -3.52 5.42 -30.54
C GLU A 138 -2.40 4.86 -31.43
N ASN A 139 -2.78 4.03 -32.41
CA ASN A 139 -2.26 4.12 -33.77
C ASN A 139 -2.96 3.12 -34.68
N GLY A 140 -3.79 3.67 -35.57
CA GLY A 140 -4.42 2.99 -36.70
C GLY A 140 -4.67 3.98 -37.83
N THR A 141 -3.62 4.69 -38.24
CA THR A 141 -3.63 5.65 -39.34
C THR A 141 -3.69 4.92 -40.69
N LEU A 142 -4.78 5.21 -41.42
CA LEU A 142 -4.95 5.30 -42.88
C LEU A 142 -4.83 4.02 -43.74
N GLY A 143 -5.99 3.59 -44.26
CA GLY A 143 -6.13 2.83 -45.50
C GLY A 143 -6.92 3.62 -46.53
N HIS A 144 -6.20 4.22 -47.47
CA HIS A 144 -6.64 4.85 -48.71
C HIS A 144 -7.40 3.82 -49.58
N SER A 145 -8.58 4.16 -50.12
CA SER A 145 -9.01 3.61 -51.42
C SER A 145 -10.02 4.53 -52.10
N LEU A 146 -9.58 5.08 -53.24
CA LEU A 146 -10.45 5.50 -54.34
C LEU A 146 -11.33 4.30 -54.76
N LEU A 147 -12.62 4.56 -54.95
CA LEU A 147 -13.38 4.39 -56.20
C LEU A 147 -14.80 4.96 -56.01
#